data_AF-A0A8T4UGL1-F1
#
_entry.id   AF-A0A8T4UGL1-F1
#
_cell.length_a   1.000
_cell.length_b   1.000
_cell.length_c   1.000
_cell.angle_alpha   90.00
_cell.angle_beta   90.00
_cell.angle_gamma   90.00
#
_symmetry.space_group_name_H-M   'P 1'
#
loop_
_entity.id
_entity.type
_entity.pdbx_description
1 polymer ?
#
loop_
_entity_poly.entity_id
_entity_poly.type
_entity_poly.pdbx_seq_one_letter_code
_entity_poly.pdbx_strand_id
1 'polypeptide(L)'
;MPSPRRPARETSRRLPSERFDLSHDDEFRASARDDWERTAAHVSLDTSPETAYLLLGQTISGHAQEGHGCFSRRYLNATIGETIAAAGEDAEHIRQRREGVLQDIEALLSDALHANGELPLRNTGGETIAGLNILDQSADPMLFLWGFYVAGAVMDNRGWRERMAAWTKRTLGKEFNVHTGDSYPVSLAALEGRGVTLDSLAKGGRVNMDGLALPENPALGSRDVVSAYVQNSAGSGGSDDASLVYIGMLYGRDAMAGAFLADHVDTLDKYCALIYHGGRDQLLADSLLGETRFLAQFGPDGRDWLREEVLFPFLLFGNKSPVKRLWDAPPKKVKFVQLPSSSQSYFQRVRESGLTAIEAHMEYATNGTVLDEGLPIAFEKMPYFRFAEELENRIAFFTARGLFPSSEMRASWF
;
A
#
# COMPACT_ATOMS: atom_id res chain seq x y z
N MET A 1 51.12 -23.67 -27.78
CA MET A 1 50.72 -24.21 -26.45
C MET A 1 49.35 -23.66 -26.10
N PRO A 2 48.34 -24.49 -25.80
CA PRO A 2 47.02 -24.01 -25.42
C PRO A 2 47.01 -23.55 -23.96
N SER A 3 46.37 -22.40 -23.71
CA SER A 3 46.16 -21.82 -22.37
C SER A 3 45.44 -22.81 -21.45
N PRO A 4 45.83 -22.95 -20.17
CA PRO A 4 45.12 -23.83 -19.25
C PRO A 4 43.72 -23.26 -18.99
N ARG A 5 42.70 -24.09 -19.25
CA ARG A 5 41.31 -23.82 -18.88
C ARG A 5 41.25 -23.67 -17.35
N ARG A 6 40.79 -22.51 -16.88
CA ARG A 6 40.42 -22.33 -15.48
C ARG A 6 39.38 -23.41 -15.11
N PRO A 7 39.48 -24.07 -13.95
CA PRO A 7 38.43 -24.98 -13.52
C PRO A 7 37.15 -24.18 -13.37
N ALA A 8 36.04 -24.76 -13.83
CA ALA A 8 34.71 -24.26 -13.55
C ALA A 8 34.60 -24.01 -12.04
N ARG A 9 34.22 -22.79 -11.66
CA ARG A 9 33.79 -22.53 -10.28
C ARG A 9 32.61 -23.45 -10.04
N GLU A 10 32.83 -24.50 -9.26
CA GLU A 10 31.76 -25.18 -8.55
C GLU A 10 30.94 -24.09 -7.86
N THR A 11 29.71 -23.94 -8.33
CA THR A 11 28.65 -23.20 -7.67
C THR A 11 28.48 -23.81 -6.29
N SER A 12 29.10 -23.20 -5.29
CA SER A 12 28.97 -23.63 -3.91
C SER A 12 27.50 -23.68 -3.54
N ARG A 13 27.06 -24.88 -3.17
CA ARG A 13 25.77 -25.26 -2.62
C ARG A 13 25.16 -24.14 -1.77
N ARG A 14 23.89 -23.83 -2.05
CA ARG A 14 22.99 -23.02 -1.21
C ARG A 14 23.15 -23.42 0.25
N LEU A 15 23.30 -22.43 1.13
CA LEU A 15 22.91 -22.57 2.54
C LEU A 15 21.58 -21.83 2.70
N PRO A 16 20.41 -22.47 2.54
CA PRO A 16 19.16 -21.91 3.01
C PRO A 16 19.01 -22.33 4.47
N SER A 17 19.56 -21.54 5.39
CA SER A 17 19.24 -21.63 6.81
C SER A 17 19.46 -20.26 7.44
N GLU A 18 18.85 -19.22 6.89
CA GLU A 18 18.50 -18.07 7.73
C GLU A 18 17.35 -18.55 8.61
N ARG A 19 17.57 -18.56 9.93
CA ARG A 19 16.59 -19.05 10.90
C ARG A 19 15.29 -18.26 10.73
N PHE A 20 14.16 -18.98 10.76
CA PHE A 20 12.84 -18.36 10.82
C PHE A 20 12.56 -17.77 12.21
N ASP A 21 13.26 -18.26 13.24
CA ASP A 21 13.26 -17.67 14.58
C ASP A 21 14.49 -16.76 14.77
N LEU A 22 14.26 -15.45 14.79
CA LEU A 22 15.28 -14.43 15.04
C LEU A 22 15.40 -14.04 16.52
N SER A 23 14.57 -14.60 17.40
CA SER A 23 14.48 -14.17 18.81
C SER A 23 15.78 -14.34 19.60
N HIS A 24 16.68 -15.22 19.14
CA HIS A 24 17.98 -15.52 19.76
C HIS A 24 19.17 -14.84 19.06
N ASP A 25 18.95 -14.05 18.01
CA ASP A 25 20.00 -13.38 17.27
C ASP A 25 20.34 -12.02 17.92
N ASP A 26 21.49 -11.97 18.60
CA ASP A 26 21.96 -10.75 19.30
C ASP A 26 22.17 -9.56 18.34
N GLU A 27 22.65 -9.82 17.13
CA GLU A 27 22.89 -8.78 16.13
C GLU A 27 21.57 -8.21 15.62
N PHE A 28 20.59 -9.07 15.35
CA PHE A 28 19.24 -8.67 14.97
C PHE A 28 18.59 -7.81 16.06
N ARG A 29 18.65 -8.25 17.32
CA ARG A 29 18.06 -7.52 18.46
C ARG A 29 18.68 -6.14 18.68
N ALA A 30 20.01 -6.06 18.64
CA ALA A 30 20.71 -4.78 18.75
C ALA A 30 20.32 -3.84 17.60
N SER A 31 20.33 -4.34 16.36
CA SER A 31 19.98 -3.55 15.17
C SER A 31 18.53 -3.07 15.20
N ALA A 32 17.59 -3.93 15.59
CA ALA A 32 16.17 -3.59 15.69
C ALA A 32 15.90 -2.50 16.74
N ARG A 33 16.55 -2.59 17.91
CA ARG A 33 16.44 -1.56 18.95
C ARG A 33 17.00 -0.21 18.49
N ASP A 34 18.22 -0.21 17.98
CA ASP A 34 18.88 1.02 17.52
C ASP A 34 18.09 1.68 16.37
N ASP A 35 17.55 0.87 15.45
CA ASP A 35 16.76 1.37 14.33
C ASP A 35 15.38 1.89 14.77
N TRP A 36 14.74 1.24 15.75
CA TRP A 36 13.49 1.70 16.37
C TRP A 36 13.67 3.06 17.04
N GLU A 37 14.63 3.17 17.95
CA GLU A 37 14.94 4.42 18.68
C GLU A 37 15.26 5.55 17.70
N ARG A 38 16.09 5.28 16.70
CA ARG A 38 16.47 6.25 15.67
C ARG A 38 15.28 6.68 14.82
N THR A 39 14.44 5.73 14.39
CA THR A 39 13.28 6.03 13.55
C THR A 39 12.25 6.83 14.35
N ALA A 40 11.93 6.41 15.57
CA ALA A 40 11.01 7.13 16.46
C ALA A 40 11.49 8.56 16.77
N ALA A 41 12.80 8.78 16.90
CA ALA A 41 13.37 10.11 17.15
C ALA A 41 13.37 11.05 15.94
N HIS A 42 13.29 10.51 14.71
CA HIS A 42 13.47 11.29 13.48
C HIS A 42 12.24 11.34 12.58
N VAL A 43 11.31 10.41 12.72
CA VAL A 43 10.08 10.36 11.92
C VAL A 43 8.99 11.16 12.63
N SER A 44 8.68 12.33 12.07
CA SER A 44 7.53 13.15 12.48
C SER A 44 6.38 12.89 11.50
N LEU A 45 5.37 12.16 11.94
CA LEU A 45 4.14 11.91 11.19
C LEU A 45 3.03 12.87 11.65
N ASP A 46 2.22 13.35 10.73
CA ASP A 46 0.97 14.06 11.05
C ASP A 46 -0.16 13.11 11.45
N THR A 47 0.07 12.41 12.54
CA THR A 47 -0.89 11.49 13.16
C THR A 47 -0.79 11.63 14.67
N SER A 48 -1.68 10.94 15.40
CA SER A 48 -1.51 10.77 16.84
C SER A 48 -0.17 10.06 17.14
N PRO A 49 0.51 10.36 18.26
CA PRO A 49 1.72 9.64 18.66
C PRO A 49 1.51 8.13 18.77
N GLU A 50 0.31 7.71 19.20
CA GLU A 50 -0.06 6.30 19.28
C GLU A 50 -0.10 5.66 17.88
N THR A 51 -0.79 6.30 16.91
CA THR A 51 -0.83 5.81 15.53
C THR A 51 0.56 5.71 14.92
N ALA A 52 1.40 6.75 15.08
CA ALA A 52 2.77 6.72 14.59
C ALA A 52 3.53 5.51 15.13
N TYR A 53 3.41 5.28 16.44
CA TYR A 53 4.04 4.15 17.13
C TYR A 53 3.52 2.79 16.64
N LEU A 54 2.22 2.64 16.39
CA LEU A 54 1.64 1.40 15.85
C LEU A 54 2.23 1.04 14.49
N LEU A 55 2.60 2.03 13.67
CA LEU A 55 3.09 1.80 12.31
C LEU A 55 4.58 1.43 12.27
N LEU A 56 5.41 1.93 13.20
CA LEU A 56 6.89 1.84 13.16
C LEU A 56 7.42 0.43 12.88
N GLY A 57 6.85 -0.61 13.49
CA GLY A 57 7.34 -1.99 13.36
C GLY A 57 7.41 -2.49 11.91
N GLN A 58 6.53 -2.01 11.03
CA GLN A 58 6.59 -2.35 9.60
C GLN A 58 7.81 -1.73 8.91
N THR A 59 8.17 -0.50 9.26
CA THR A 59 9.34 0.17 8.71
C THR A 59 10.62 -0.54 9.13
N ILE A 60 10.74 -0.86 10.42
CA ILE A 60 11.92 -1.56 10.93
C ILE A 60 12.02 -2.97 10.34
N SER A 61 10.90 -3.68 10.18
CA SER A 61 10.86 -5.00 9.53
C SER A 61 11.31 -4.91 8.07
N GLY A 62 10.89 -3.86 7.34
CA GLY A 62 11.35 -3.60 5.97
C GLY A 62 12.85 -3.30 5.90
N HIS A 63 13.38 -2.52 6.84
CA HIS A 63 14.82 -2.29 6.96
C HIS A 63 15.60 -3.59 7.18
N ALA A 64 15.10 -4.48 8.06
CA ALA A 64 15.73 -5.77 8.31
C ALA A 64 15.77 -6.66 7.06
N GLN A 65 14.66 -6.77 6.33
CA GLN A 65 14.55 -7.62 5.14
C GLN A 65 15.45 -7.15 3.98
N GLU A 66 15.64 -5.84 3.86
CA GLU A 66 16.46 -5.23 2.80
C GLU A 66 17.90 -4.94 3.25
N GLY A 67 18.23 -5.09 4.55
CA GLY A 67 19.56 -4.79 5.08
C GLY A 67 19.86 -3.29 5.07
N HIS A 68 18.87 -2.47 5.41
CA HIS A 68 18.94 -1.02 5.51
C HIS A 68 18.86 -0.56 6.98
N GLY A 69 18.77 0.75 7.20
CA GLY A 69 18.66 1.30 8.57
C GLY A 69 19.91 1.02 9.39
N CYS A 70 19.73 0.47 10.58
CA CYS A 70 20.83 0.00 11.43
C CYS A 70 21.25 -1.46 11.18
N PHE A 71 20.63 -2.17 10.22
CA PHE A 71 20.96 -3.57 9.93
C PHE A 71 22.18 -3.71 9.02
N SER A 72 23.14 -4.55 9.42
CA SER A 72 24.40 -4.84 8.70
C SER A 72 24.24 -5.86 7.56
N ARG A 73 23.16 -6.65 7.61
CA ARG A 73 22.82 -7.72 6.67
C ARG A 73 21.31 -7.85 6.52
N ARG A 74 20.89 -8.64 5.54
CA ARG A 74 19.48 -8.94 5.28
C ARG A 74 19.00 -10.04 6.22
N TYR A 75 17.74 -9.93 6.65
CA TYR A 75 17.00 -10.93 7.40
C TYR A 75 15.73 -11.28 6.62
N LEU A 76 15.83 -12.24 5.70
CA LEU A 76 14.82 -12.46 4.64
C LEU A 76 13.45 -12.92 5.16
N ASN A 77 13.40 -13.39 6.41
CA ASN A 77 12.20 -13.86 7.08
C ASN A 77 11.80 -12.97 8.26
N ALA A 78 12.46 -11.83 8.48
CA ALA A 78 12.12 -10.95 9.59
C ALA A 78 10.65 -10.54 9.50
N THR A 79 9.90 -10.79 10.58
CA THR A 79 8.50 -10.40 10.68
C THR A 79 8.32 -9.10 11.48
N ILE A 80 7.17 -8.45 11.32
CA ILE A 80 6.82 -7.26 12.09
C ILE A 80 6.81 -7.58 13.59
N GLY A 81 6.18 -8.68 14.00
CA GLY A 81 6.08 -9.09 15.40
C GLY A 81 7.44 -9.39 16.04
N GLU A 82 8.33 -10.09 15.34
CA GLU A 82 9.70 -10.34 15.84
C GLU A 82 10.50 -9.05 15.96
N THR A 83 10.36 -8.15 14.99
CA THR A 83 11.09 -6.88 14.97
C THR A 83 10.66 -5.99 16.14
N ILE A 84 9.36 -5.90 16.42
CA ILE A 84 8.82 -5.18 17.58
C ILE A 84 9.34 -5.79 18.88
N ALA A 85 9.24 -7.12 19.02
CA ALA A 85 9.72 -7.80 20.22
C ALA A 85 11.24 -7.66 20.42
N ALA A 86 12.02 -7.67 19.33
CA ALA A 86 13.46 -7.50 19.34
C ALA A 86 13.89 -6.08 19.74
N ALA A 87 13.11 -5.06 19.35
CA ALA A 87 13.31 -3.69 19.80
C ALA A 87 13.07 -3.51 21.32
N GLY A 88 12.37 -4.46 21.96
CA GLY A 88 12.03 -4.44 23.39
C GLY A 88 10.61 -3.95 23.68
N GLU A 89 9.79 -3.81 22.64
CA GLU A 89 8.42 -3.32 22.73
C GLU A 89 7.40 -4.46 22.86
N ASP A 90 6.21 -4.13 23.36
CA ASP A 90 5.12 -5.10 23.52
C ASP A 90 4.41 -5.36 22.18
N ALA A 91 4.88 -6.39 21.48
CA ALA A 91 4.33 -6.83 20.20
C ALA A 91 2.85 -7.25 20.29
N GLU A 92 2.45 -7.87 21.40
CA GLU A 92 1.05 -8.31 21.56
C GLU A 92 0.13 -7.12 21.79
N HIS A 93 0.56 -6.15 22.60
CA HIS A 93 -0.16 -4.91 22.77
C HIS A 93 -0.33 -4.14 21.45
N ILE A 94 0.74 -3.96 20.67
CA ILE A 94 0.65 -3.30 19.35
C ILE A 94 -0.29 -4.05 18.42
N ARG A 95 -0.24 -5.38 18.39
CA ARG A 95 -1.13 -6.22 17.58
C ARG A 95 -2.60 -6.02 17.94
N GLN A 96 -2.91 -6.00 19.24
CA GLN A 96 -4.27 -5.76 19.75
C GLN A 96 -4.75 -4.34 19.48
N ARG A 97 -3.88 -3.34 19.60
CA ARG A 97 -4.22 -1.95 19.30
C ARG A 97 -4.48 -1.73 17.80
N ARG A 98 -3.67 -2.32 16.91
CA ARG A 98 -3.94 -2.33 15.46
C ARG A 98 -5.30 -2.96 15.16
N GLU A 99 -5.63 -4.09 15.79
CA GLU A 99 -6.94 -4.73 15.65
C GLU A 99 -8.10 -3.81 16.09
N GLY A 100 -7.93 -3.09 17.21
CA GLY A 100 -8.93 -2.12 17.67
C GLY A 100 -9.15 -0.96 16.69
N VAL A 101 -8.07 -0.44 16.10
CA VAL A 101 -8.17 0.61 15.06
C VAL A 101 -8.92 0.09 13.83
N LEU A 102 -8.68 -1.16 13.42
CA LEU A 102 -9.42 -1.78 12.31
C LEU A 102 -10.92 -1.93 12.62
N GLN A 103 -11.27 -2.30 13.86
CA GLN A 103 -12.67 -2.37 14.30
C GLN A 103 -13.34 -0.99 14.31
N ASP A 104 -12.63 0.07 14.70
CA ASP A 104 -13.13 1.45 14.59
C ASP A 104 -13.41 1.85 13.13
N ILE A 105 -12.54 1.44 12.19
CA ILE A 105 -12.74 1.69 10.76
C ILE A 105 -13.96 0.93 10.24
N GLU A 106 -14.16 -0.33 10.65
CA GLU A 106 -15.35 -1.10 10.31
C GLU A 106 -16.64 -0.44 10.79
N ALA A 107 -16.64 0.07 12.02
CA ALA A 107 -17.77 0.82 12.56
C ALA A 107 -18.04 2.09 11.72
N LEU A 108 -17.01 2.85 11.36
CA LEU A 108 -17.15 4.04 10.52
C LEU A 108 -17.74 3.71 9.13
N LEU A 109 -17.32 2.61 8.50
CA LEU A 109 -17.88 2.18 7.21
C LEU A 109 -19.36 1.81 7.34
N SER A 110 -19.74 1.16 8.45
CA SER A 110 -21.15 0.87 8.75
C SER A 110 -21.96 2.15 8.97
N ASP A 111 -21.41 3.12 9.70
CA ASP A 111 -22.05 4.42 9.92
C ASP A 111 -22.24 5.18 8.60
N ALA A 112 -21.26 5.13 7.70
CA ALA A 112 -21.34 5.73 6.37
C ALA A 112 -22.53 5.17 5.55
N LEU A 113 -22.74 3.85 5.61
CA LEU A 113 -23.87 3.19 4.93
C LEU A 113 -25.23 3.65 5.45
N HIS A 114 -25.31 4.17 6.67
CA HIS A 114 -26.56 4.58 7.31
C HIS A 114 -26.71 6.10 7.50
N ALA A 115 -25.66 6.88 7.24
CA ALA A 115 -25.67 8.33 7.37
C ALA A 115 -26.62 9.00 6.36
N ASN A 116 -27.49 9.90 6.83
CA ASN A 116 -28.42 10.67 5.96
C ASN A 116 -27.93 12.11 5.70
N GLY A 117 -26.68 12.42 6.08
CA GLY A 117 -26.05 13.72 5.93
C GLY A 117 -24.53 13.55 5.94
N GLU A 118 -23.82 14.61 6.36
CA GLU A 118 -22.37 14.55 6.54
C GLU A 118 -21.96 13.43 7.52
N LEU A 119 -20.89 12.72 7.17
CA LEU A 119 -20.28 11.68 7.99
C LEU A 119 -19.06 12.25 8.70
N PRO A 120 -19.09 12.46 10.03
CA PRO A 120 -17.89 12.79 10.78
C PRO A 120 -16.92 11.60 10.75
N LEU A 121 -15.68 11.81 10.33
CA LEU A 121 -14.66 10.74 10.26
C LEU A 121 -14.02 10.52 11.64
N ARG A 122 -14.79 9.87 12.53
CA ARG A 122 -14.42 9.64 13.93
C ARG A 122 -14.36 8.14 14.26
N ASN A 123 -13.54 7.78 15.24
CA ASN A 123 -13.57 6.46 15.86
C ASN A 123 -14.75 6.32 16.83
N THR A 124 -14.94 5.12 17.41
CA THR A 124 -16.03 4.88 18.38
C THR A 124 -15.90 5.71 19.66
N GLY A 125 -14.71 6.24 19.97
CA GLY A 125 -14.44 7.16 21.07
C GLY A 125 -14.71 8.64 20.75
N GLY A 126 -15.06 8.98 19.51
CA GLY A 126 -15.30 10.36 19.06
C GLY A 126 -14.04 11.14 18.69
N GLU A 127 -12.86 10.50 18.66
CA GLU A 127 -11.60 11.08 18.18
C GLU A 127 -11.47 10.89 16.66
N THR A 128 -10.52 11.57 16.03
CA THR A 128 -10.26 11.41 14.59
C THR A 128 -9.96 9.96 14.23
N ILE A 129 -10.58 9.43 13.18
CA ILE A 129 -10.44 8.02 12.79
C ILE A 129 -8.97 7.63 12.60
N ALA A 130 -8.58 6.49 13.19
CA ALA A 130 -7.21 5.96 13.20
C ALA A 130 -6.12 6.95 13.65
N GLY A 131 -6.50 8.05 14.32
CA GLY A 131 -5.59 9.14 14.69
C GLY A 131 -4.95 9.85 13.50
N LEU A 132 -5.62 9.87 12.34
CA LEU A 132 -5.12 10.48 11.10
C LEU A 132 -5.61 11.92 10.99
N ASN A 133 -4.78 12.90 11.32
CA ASN A 133 -5.20 14.31 11.40
C ASN A 133 -5.76 14.86 10.09
N ILE A 134 -5.31 14.36 8.94
CA ILE A 134 -5.84 14.72 7.62
C ILE A 134 -7.33 14.35 7.43
N LEU A 135 -7.84 13.43 8.26
CA LEU A 135 -9.24 13.01 8.29
C LEU A 135 -10.02 13.70 9.41
N ASP A 136 -9.49 14.75 10.06
CA ASP A 136 -10.20 15.52 11.09
C ASP A 136 -11.29 16.43 10.50
N GLN A 137 -12.31 15.82 9.90
CA GLN A 137 -13.39 16.48 9.18
C GLN A 137 -14.58 15.56 8.93
N SER A 138 -15.64 16.12 8.32
CA SER A 138 -16.73 15.34 7.76
C SER A 138 -16.50 15.06 6.27
N ALA A 139 -17.17 14.04 5.74
CA ALA A 139 -17.21 13.69 4.32
C ALA A 139 -18.64 13.37 3.84
N ASP A 140 -18.89 13.46 2.53
CA ASP A 140 -20.03 12.77 1.92
C ASP A 140 -19.86 11.26 2.10
N PRO A 141 -20.80 10.57 2.78
CA PRO A 141 -20.64 9.17 3.13
C PRO A 141 -20.50 8.26 1.92
N MET A 142 -21.20 8.56 0.83
CA MET A 142 -21.26 7.67 -0.33
C MET A 142 -20.04 7.85 -1.22
N LEU A 143 -19.56 9.08 -1.43
CA LEU A 143 -18.28 9.33 -2.10
C LEU A 143 -17.13 8.74 -1.29
N PHE A 144 -17.15 8.86 0.04
CA PHE A 144 -16.17 8.24 0.92
C PHE A 144 -16.14 6.71 0.74
N LEU A 145 -17.30 6.04 0.82
CA LEU A 145 -17.40 4.60 0.58
C LEU A 145 -16.95 4.19 -0.84
N TRP A 146 -17.26 5.01 -1.85
CA TRP A 146 -16.79 4.77 -3.21
C TRP A 146 -15.28 4.81 -3.31
N GLY A 147 -14.65 5.82 -2.71
CA GLY A 147 -13.21 5.93 -2.62
C GLY A 147 -12.57 4.72 -1.95
N PHE A 148 -13.12 4.32 -0.80
CA PHE A 148 -12.69 3.13 -0.06
C PHE A 148 -12.78 1.87 -0.93
N TYR A 149 -13.91 1.70 -1.65
CA TYR A 149 -14.11 0.58 -2.57
C TYR A 149 -13.06 0.54 -3.69
N VAL A 150 -12.83 1.66 -4.38
CA VAL A 150 -11.90 1.72 -5.50
C VAL A 150 -10.46 1.42 -5.07
N ALA A 151 -10.04 1.91 -3.90
CA ALA A 151 -8.72 1.58 -3.36
C ALA A 151 -8.66 0.11 -2.89
N GLY A 152 -9.51 -0.31 -1.95
CA GLY A 152 -9.40 -1.63 -1.32
C GLY A 152 -9.76 -2.82 -2.23
N ALA A 153 -10.77 -2.69 -3.09
CA ALA A 153 -11.23 -3.81 -3.93
C ALA A 153 -10.69 -3.78 -5.37
N VAL A 154 -10.25 -2.62 -5.88
CA VAL A 154 -9.88 -2.47 -7.29
C VAL A 154 -8.37 -2.25 -7.47
N MET A 155 -7.76 -1.32 -6.72
CA MET A 155 -6.38 -0.86 -6.92
C MET A 155 -5.34 -1.99 -6.89
N ASP A 156 -5.35 -2.82 -5.84
CA ASP A 156 -4.38 -3.90 -5.62
C ASP A 156 -4.92 -5.29 -5.96
N ASN A 157 -6.17 -5.37 -6.41
CA ASN A 157 -6.77 -6.63 -6.78
C ASN A 157 -6.18 -7.18 -8.09
N ARG A 158 -5.59 -8.38 -7.99
CA ARG A 158 -5.03 -9.11 -9.13
C ARG A 158 -6.00 -9.25 -10.29
N GLY A 159 -7.25 -9.64 -10.02
CA GLY A 159 -8.24 -9.91 -11.07
C GLY A 159 -8.57 -8.65 -11.87
N TRP A 160 -8.73 -7.51 -11.20
CA TRP A 160 -8.92 -6.22 -11.86
C TRP A 160 -7.71 -5.80 -12.70
N ARG A 161 -6.48 -6.00 -12.20
CA ARG A 161 -5.24 -5.72 -12.94
C ARG A 161 -5.08 -6.57 -14.19
N GLU A 162 -5.39 -7.87 -14.12
CA GLU A 162 -5.36 -8.78 -15.27
C GLU A 162 -6.41 -8.40 -16.32
N ARG A 163 -7.64 -8.07 -15.90
CA ARG A 163 -8.69 -7.61 -16.82
C ARG A 163 -8.33 -6.27 -17.47
N MET A 164 -7.77 -5.33 -16.70
CA MET A 164 -7.27 -4.06 -17.23
C MET A 164 -6.19 -4.29 -18.29
N ALA A 165 -5.19 -5.15 -18.03
CA ALA A 165 -4.14 -5.45 -19.00
C ALA A 165 -4.71 -6.04 -20.31
N ALA A 166 -5.70 -6.94 -20.21
CA ALA A 166 -6.39 -7.50 -21.36
C ALA A 166 -7.21 -6.44 -22.13
N TRP A 167 -7.91 -5.56 -21.41
CA TRP A 167 -8.63 -4.43 -22.00
C TRP A 167 -7.69 -3.47 -22.71
N THR A 168 -6.57 -3.08 -22.10
CA THR A 168 -5.60 -2.17 -22.71
C THR A 168 -4.98 -2.75 -23.99
N LYS A 169 -4.73 -4.07 -24.03
CA LYS A 169 -4.29 -4.75 -25.25
C LYS A 169 -5.30 -4.62 -26.38
N ARG A 170 -6.60 -4.76 -26.09
CA ARG A 170 -7.68 -4.59 -27.07
C ARG A 170 -7.86 -3.14 -27.51
N THR A 171 -7.83 -2.19 -26.57
CA THR A 171 -8.16 -0.78 -26.80
C THR A 171 -6.98 0.02 -27.39
N LEU A 172 -5.75 -0.25 -26.92
CA LEU A 172 -4.54 0.49 -27.32
C LEU A 172 -3.59 -0.31 -28.21
N GLY A 173 -3.88 -1.59 -28.48
CA GLY A 173 -2.99 -2.46 -29.24
C GLY A 173 -1.64 -2.75 -28.56
N LYS A 174 -1.54 -2.47 -27.25
CA LYS A 174 -0.31 -2.62 -26.46
C LYS A 174 -0.55 -3.56 -25.28
N GLU A 175 0.33 -4.54 -25.15
CA GLU A 175 0.35 -5.41 -23.98
C GLU A 175 1.01 -4.66 -22.82
N PHE A 176 0.29 -4.56 -21.70
CA PHE A 176 0.80 -4.02 -20.46
C PHE A 176 1.19 -5.19 -19.56
N ASN A 177 2.49 -5.31 -19.30
CA ASN A 177 2.97 -6.29 -18.35
C ASN A 177 2.82 -5.72 -16.94
N VAL A 178 1.73 -6.04 -16.26
CA VAL A 178 1.38 -5.51 -14.94
C VAL A 178 1.89 -6.45 -13.86
N HIS A 179 2.52 -5.90 -12.81
CA HIS A 179 2.86 -6.66 -11.62
C HIS A 179 1.59 -7.05 -10.86
N THR A 180 1.46 -8.34 -10.54
CA THR A 180 0.37 -8.85 -9.70
C THR A 180 0.91 -9.73 -8.59
N GLY A 181 0.19 -9.72 -7.48
CA GLY A 181 0.42 -10.56 -6.32
C GLY A 181 -0.79 -10.47 -5.39
N ASP A 182 -0.86 -11.40 -4.44
CA ASP A 182 -1.94 -11.48 -3.45
C ASP A 182 -1.32 -11.72 -2.07
N SER A 183 -2.01 -11.29 -1.01
CA SER A 183 -1.59 -11.51 0.38
C SER A 183 -2.26 -12.76 0.94
N TYR A 184 -1.47 -13.64 1.57
CA TYR A 184 -1.96 -14.90 2.14
C TYR A 184 -1.59 -15.02 3.62
N PRO A 185 -2.49 -15.58 4.47
CA PRO A 185 -2.07 -16.10 5.76
C PRO A 185 -1.19 -17.34 5.53
N VAL A 186 0.06 -17.30 5.99
CA VAL A 186 1.03 -18.38 5.83
C VAL A 186 1.64 -18.79 7.17
N SER A 187 1.95 -20.08 7.30
CA SER A 187 2.72 -20.58 8.45
C SER A 187 4.22 -20.48 8.18
N LEU A 188 4.95 -19.79 9.05
CA LEU A 188 6.41 -19.72 9.01
C LEU A 188 7.06 -21.10 9.14
N ALA A 189 6.50 -21.98 9.97
CA ALA A 189 6.97 -23.36 10.10
C ALA A 189 6.77 -24.16 8.79
N ALA A 190 5.66 -23.93 8.07
CA ALA A 190 5.44 -24.56 6.77
C ALA A 190 6.42 -24.04 5.71
N LEU A 191 6.70 -22.74 5.72
CA LEU A 191 7.72 -22.11 4.87
C LEU A 191 9.12 -22.67 5.16
N GLU A 192 9.50 -22.78 6.43
CA GLU A 192 10.75 -23.38 6.87
C GLU A 192 10.88 -24.83 6.43
N GLY A 193 9.84 -25.64 6.66
CA GLY A 193 9.79 -27.04 6.24
C GLY A 193 9.97 -27.26 4.73
N ARG A 194 9.73 -26.22 3.92
CA ARG A 194 9.94 -26.25 2.46
C ARG A 194 11.15 -25.44 1.98
N GLY A 195 11.90 -24.80 2.88
CA GLY A 195 13.02 -23.93 2.53
C GLY A 195 12.62 -22.73 1.66
N VAL A 196 11.40 -22.21 1.85
CA VAL A 196 10.85 -21.06 1.13
C VAL A 196 10.88 -19.85 2.06
N THR A 197 11.52 -18.75 1.68
CA THR A 197 11.54 -17.53 2.51
C THR A 197 10.42 -16.57 2.14
N LEU A 198 10.06 -15.64 3.03
CA LEU A 198 9.13 -14.55 2.72
C LEU A 198 9.61 -13.73 1.51
N ASP A 199 10.91 -13.40 1.45
CA ASP A 199 11.53 -12.72 0.29
C ASP A 199 11.32 -13.49 -1.02
N SER A 200 11.38 -14.83 -0.99
CA SER A 200 11.19 -15.66 -2.19
C SER A 200 9.76 -15.67 -2.71
N LEU A 201 8.77 -15.53 -1.81
CA LEU A 201 7.36 -15.31 -2.17
C LEU A 201 7.18 -13.94 -2.82
N ALA A 202 7.74 -12.90 -2.21
CA ALA A 202 7.56 -11.51 -2.64
C ALA A 202 8.29 -11.16 -3.95
N LYS A 203 9.37 -11.88 -4.30
CA LYS A 203 10.20 -11.61 -5.50
C LYS A 203 9.98 -12.63 -6.64
N GLY A 204 8.82 -13.29 -6.65
CA GLY A 204 8.34 -14.03 -7.83
C GLY A 204 9.01 -15.38 -8.05
N GLY A 205 9.44 -16.04 -6.97
CA GLY A 205 9.68 -17.47 -7.04
C GLY A 205 8.39 -18.18 -7.48
N ARG A 206 8.44 -19.10 -8.45
CA ARG A 206 7.31 -19.99 -8.75
C ARG A 206 7.11 -20.93 -7.56
N VAL A 207 6.47 -20.45 -6.51
CA VAL A 207 6.20 -21.19 -5.29
C VAL A 207 4.80 -21.75 -5.39
N ASN A 208 4.67 -23.06 -5.23
CA ASN A 208 3.35 -23.68 -5.08
C ASN A 208 2.84 -23.38 -3.66
N MET A 209 1.76 -22.60 -3.57
CA MET A 209 1.11 -22.23 -2.31
C MET A 209 0.32 -23.38 -1.68
N ASP A 210 0.12 -24.51 -2.37
CA ASP A 210 -0.58 -25.69 -1.84
C ASP A 210 0.07 -26.19 -0.55
N GLY A 211 -0.63 -26.04 0.58
CA GLY A 211 -0.14 -26.39 1.91
C GLY A 211 0.95 -25.48 2.46
N LEU A 212 1.12 -24.28 1.89
CA LEU A 212 1.85 -23.14 2.49
C LEU A 212 0.89 -22.08 3.00
N ALA A 213 -0.16 -21.76 2.22
CA ALA A 213 -1.26 -20.94 2.67
C ALA A 213 -2.15 -21.73 3.64
N LEU A 214 -2.66 -21.05 4.66
CA LEU A 214 -3.63 -21.64 5.58
C LEU A 214 -5.00 -21.76 4.88
N PRO A 215 -5.74 -22.86 5.10
CA PRO A 215 -7.07 -23.04 4.53
C PRO A 215 -8.14 -22.20 5.26
N GLU A 216 -7.82 -21.71 6.46
CA GLU A 216 -8.70 -20.91 7.31
C GLU A 216 -8.62 -19.43 6.91
N ASN A 217 -9.78 -18.79 6.74
CA ASN A 217 -9.90 -17.36 6.45
C ASN A 217 -11.08 -16.77 7.26
N PRO A 218 -10.84 -15.89 8.25
CA PRO A 218 -9.52 -15.43 8.69
C PRO A 218 -8.73 -16.52 9.40
N ALA A 219 -7.40 -16.40 9.33
CA ALA A 219 -6.48 -17.13 10.19
C ALA A 219 -6.12 -16.28 11.42
N LEU A 220 -5.87 -16.94 12.56
CA LEU A 220 -5.36 -16.26 13.75
C LEU A 220 -3.90 -15.87 13.53
N GLY A 221 -3.62 -14.58 13.47
CA GLY A 221 -2.26 -14.05 13.45
C GLY A 221 -1.50 -14.46 14.71
N SER A 222 -0.24 -14.83 14.56
CA SER A 222 0.62 -15.21 15.68
C SER A 222 2.09 -15.00 15.32
N ARG A 223 3.02 -15.44 16.19
CA ARG A 223 4.44 -15.49 15.81
C ARG A 223 4.71 -16.44 14.65
N ASP A 224 3.92 -17.50 14.51
CA ASP A 224 4.11 -18.54 13.49
C ASP A 224 3.23 -18.34 12.26
N VAL A 225 2.26 -17.42 12.30
CA VAL A 225 1.30 -17.16 11.22
C VAL A 225 1.30 -15.68 10.88
N VAL A 226 1.67 -15.36 9.64
CA VAL A 226 1.84 -13.98 9.16
C VAL A 226 1.09 -13.75 7.85
N SER A 227 0.82 -12.49 7.53
CA SER A 227 0.38 -12.07 6.20
C SER A 227 1.60 -11.98 5.29
N ALA A 228 1.64 -12.79 4.24
CA ALA A 228 2.73 -12.79 3.27
C ALA A 228 2.24 -12.40 1.89
N TYR A 229 2.90 -11.41 1.30
CA TYR A 229 2.73 -11.06 -0.10
C TYR A 229 3.37 -12.11 -1.01
N VAL A 230 2.58 -12.65 -1.93
CA VAL A 230 3.02 -13.63 -2.92
C VAL A 230 2.92 -13.01 -4.29
N GLN A 231 4.07 -12.81 -4.94
CA GLN A 231 4.10 -12.31 -6.30
C GLN A 231 3.65 -13.40 -7.28
N ASN A 232 2.59 -13.10 -8.04
CA ASN A 232 2.06 -13.97 -9.09
C ASN A 232 2.71 -13.70 -10.44
N SER A 233 2.93 -12.42 -10.79
CA SER A 233 3.55 -12.01 -12.05
C SER A 233 4.54 -10.86 -11.86
N ALA A 234 5.59 -10.83 -12.67
CA ALA A 234 6.50 -9.70 -12.74
C ALA A 234 6.01 -8.70 -13.80
N GLY A 235 6.07 -7.41 -13.49
CA GLY A 235 5.62 -6.35 -14.38
C GLY A 235 5.86 -4.96 -13.80
N SER A 236 5.28 -3.94 -14.42
CA SER A 236 5.25 -2.60 -13.85
C SER A 236 4.36 -2.56 -12.62
N GLY A 237 4.89 -2.01 -11.53
CA GLY A 237 4.14 -1.78 -10.29
C GLY A 237 3.10 -0.67 -10.42
N GLY A 238 2.24 -0.56 -9.41
CA GLY A 238 1.39 0.61 -9.19
C GLY A 238 2.15 1.74 -8.49
N SER A 239 1.64 2.95 -8.62
CA SER A 239 2.02 4.14 -7.88
C SER A 239 0.80 4.53 -7.03
N ASP A 240 0.87 4.25 -5.73
CA ASP A 240 -0.25 4.50 -4.81
C ASP A 240 -0.55 6.00 -4.74
N ASP A 241 0.51 6.83 -4.75
CA ASP A 241 0.42 8.29 -4.87
C ASP A 241 -0.41 8.73 -6.09
N ALA A 242 -0.10 8.19 -7.27
CA ALA A 242 -0.80 8.53 -8.50
C ALA A 242 -2.25 8.04 -8.49
N SER A 243 -2.49 6.85 -7.92
CA SER A 243 -3.83 6.29 -7.74
C SER A 243 -4.69 7.18 -6.85
N LEU A 244 -4.19 7.60 -5.68
CA LEU A 244 -4.91 8.47 -4.75
C LEU A 244 -5.23 9.83 -5.37
N VAL A 245 -4.25 10.47 -6.02
CA VAL A 245 -4.48 11.75 -6.72
C VAL A 245 -5.56 11.59 -7.79
N TYR A 246 -5.50 10.50 -8.57
CA TYR A 246 -6.47 10.28 -9.63
C TYR A 246 -7.90 10.06 -9.09
N ILE A 247 -8.04 9.33 -7.98
CA ILE A 247 -9.32 9.19 -7.27
C ILE A 247 -9.83 10.57 -6.87
N GLY A 248 -8.98 11.42 -6.28
CA GLY A 248 -9.36 12.79 -5.91
C GLY A 248 -9.78 13.65 -7.10
N MET A 249 -9.06 13.57 -8.22
CA MET A 249 -9.39 14.32 -9.44
C MET A 249 -10.71 13.87 -10.10
N LEU A 250 -11.07 12.59 -9.95
CA LEU A 250 -12.27 12.02 -10.55
C LEU A 250 -13.51 12.15 -9.66
N TYR A 251 -13.34 11.83 -8.38
CA TYR A 251 -14.43 11.60 -7.43
C TYR A 251 -14.43 12.59 -6.26
N GLY A 252 -13.48 13.53 -6.26
CA GLY A 252 -13.40 14.59 -5.27
C GLY A 252 -12.68 14.16 -4.00
N ARG A 253 -12.55 15.13 -3.09
CA ARG A 253 -11.79 15.01 -1.84
C ARG A 253 -12.28 13.89 -0.93
N ASP A 254 -13.60 13.70 -0.84
CA ASP A 254 -14.22 12.73 0.08
C ASP A 254 -13.92 11.29 -0.36
N ALA A 255 -13.95 11.03 -1.66
CA ALA A 255 -13.50 9.75 -2.21
C ALA A 255 -12.00 9.53 -2.01
N MET A 256 -11.18 10.57 -2.18
CA MET A 256 -9.75 10.46 -1.89
C MET A 256 -9.49 10.13 -0.41
N ALA A 257 -10.28 10.70 0.51
CA ALA A 257 -10.20 10.39 1.94
C ALA A 257 -10.55 8.92 2.23
N GLY A 258 -11.61 8.38 1.61
CA GLY A 258 -11.96 6.96 1.73
C GLY A 258 -10.90 6.03 1.15
N ALA A 259 -10.34 6.39 -0.02
CA ALA A 259 -9.27 5.64 -0.66
C ALA A 259 -7.99 5.60 0.20
N PHE A 260 -7.66 6.73 0.81
CA PHE A 260 -6.54 6.84 1.73
C PHE A 260 -6.73 5.97 2.98
N LEU A 261 -7.95 5.92 3.52
CA LEU A 261 -8.24 5.06 4.66
C LEU A 261 -8.12 3.56 4.31
N ALA A 262 -8.47 3.15 3.09
CA ALA A 262 -8.28 1.77 2.63
C ALA A 262 -6.79 1.39 2.56
N ASP A 263 -5.93 2.24 1.99
CA ASP A 263 -4.46 2.05 1.99
C ASP A 263 -3.88 1.98 3.41
N HIS A 264 -4.44 2.76 4.33
CA HIS A 264 -4.09 2.67 5.74
C HIS A 264 -4.48 1.32 6.37
N VAL A 265 -5.61 0.74 5.98
CA VAL A 265 -6.03 -0.61 6.42
C VAL A 265 -5.03 -1.67 5.95
N ASP A 266 -4.60 -1.68 4.69
CA ASP A 266 -3.54 -2.59 4.17
C ASP A 266 -2.19 -2.43 4.91
N THR A 267 -1.95 -1.26 5.50
CA THR A 267 -0.77 -1.08 6.35
C THR A 267 -0.95 -1.71 7.74
N LEU A 268 -2.13 -1.53 8.35
CA LEU A 268 -2.42 -2.03 9.69
C LEU A 268 -2.54 -3.56 9.71
N ASP A 269 -3.22 -4.13 8.72
CA ASP A 269 -3.60 -5.55 8.70
C ASP A 269 -2.43 -6.52 8.50
N LYS A 270 -1.27 -6.04 8.03
CA LYS A 270 0.00 -6.79 7.92
C LYS A 270 0.47 -7.37 9.25
N TYR A 271 0.03 -6.81 10.37
CA TYR A 271 0.28 -7.36 11.71
C TYR A 271 -0.89 -7.08 12.66
N CYS A 272 -1.92 -7.92 12.60
CA CYS A 272 -3.12 -7.82 13.43
C CYS A 272 -3.53 -9.19 14.00
N ALA A 273 -4.66 -9.24 14.72
CA ALA A 273 -5.10 -10.48 15.35
C ALA A 273 -5.67 -11.47 14.33
N LEU A 274 -6.34 -10.96 13.29
CA LEU A 274 -7.02 -11.76 12.27
C LEU A 274 -6.46 -11.42 10.89
N ILE A 275 -5.88 -12.42 10.22
CA ILE A 275 -5.25 -12.25 8.91
C ILE A 275 -6.15 -12.86 7.84
N TYR A 276 -6.47 -12.07 6.84
CA TYR A 276 -7.36 -12.45 5.75
C TYR A 276 -6.58 -12.70 4.46
N HIS A 277 -7.02 -13.67 3.67
CA HIS A 277 -6.55 -13.78 2.29
C HIS A 277 -7.08 -12.58 1.49
N GLY A 278 -6.17 -11.91 0.78
CA GLY A 278 -6.45 -10.67 0.04
C GLY A 278 -6.33 -9.39 0.88
N GLY A 279 -6.20 -9.51 2.21
CA GLY A 279 -6.20 -8.34 3.10
C GLY A 279 -7.59 -7.96 3.62
N ARG A 280 -7.62 -7.17 4.69
CA ARG A 280 -8.85 -6.71 5.35
C ARG A 280 -9.47 -5.53 4.62
N ASP A 281 -8.67 -4.68 4.01
CA ASP A 281 -9.11 -3.59 3.13
C ASP A 281 -9.94 -4.13 1.97
N GLN A 282 -9.47 -5.18 1.29
CA GLN A 282 -10.21 -5.85 0.22
C GLN A 282 -11.51 -6.47 0.75
N LEU A 283 -11.47 -7.19 1.87
CA LEU A 283 -12.67 -7.79 2.47
C LEU A 283 -13.75 -6.74 2.76
N LEU A 284 -13.35 -5.63 3.39
CA LEU A 284 -14.26 -4.55 3.74
C LEU A 284 -14.81 -3.86 2.50
N ALA A 285 -13.97 -3.61 1.50
CA ALA A 285 -14.39 -3.02 0.23
C ALA A 285 -15.37 -3.94 -0.51
N ASP A 286 -15.07 -5.25 -0.62
CA ASP A 286 -15.94 -6.22 -1.28
C ASP A 286 -17.30 -6.37 -0.57
N SER A 287 -17.35 -6.18 0.76
CA SER A 287 -18.60 -6.20 1.53
C SER A 287 -19.61 -5.14 1.08
N LEU A 288 -19.12 -3.99 0.57
CA LEU A 288 -19.98 -2.91 0.05
C LEU A 288 -20.79 -3.34 -1.17
N LEU A 289 -20.32 -4.36 -1.91
CA LEU A 289 -21.08 -4.94 -3.03
C LEU A 289 -22.29 -5.75 -2.59
N GLY A 290 -22.42 -6.08 -1.29
CA GLY A 290 -23.64 -6.66 -0.71
C GLY A 290 -24.67 -5.61 -0.28
N GLU A 291 -24.27 -4.33 -0.23
CA GLU A 291 -25.06 -3.28 0.39
C GLU A 291 -26.01 -2.60 -0.60
N THR A 292 -27.31 -2.73 -0.35
CA THR A 292 -28.36 -2.25 -1.27
C THR A 292 -28.24 -0.75 -1.52
N ARG A 293 -27.91 0.04 -0.50
CA ARG A 293 -27.75 1.48 -0.64
C ARG A 293 -26.55 1.85 -1.50
N PHE A 294 -25.44 1.13 -1.33
CA PHE A 294 -24.24 1.33 -2.14
C PHE A 294 -24.51 1.02 -3.61
N LEU A 295 -25.12 -0.13 -3.88
CA LEU A 295 -25.48 -0.55 -5.24
C LEU A 295 -26.55 0.36 -5.88
N ALA A 296 -27.50 0.87 -5.11
CA ALA A 296 -28.50 1.81 -5.63
C ALA A 296 -27.86 3.10 -6.16
N GLN A 297 -26.71 3.50 -5.62
CA GLN A 297 -25.99 4.70 -6.06
C GLN A 297 -24.95 4.41 -7.15
N PHE A 298 -24.14 3.36 -6.98
CA PHE A 298 -22.97 3.11 -7.84
C PHE A 298 -23.10 1.88 -8.74
N GLY A 299 -24.08 1.02 -8.49
CA GLY A 299 -24.35 -0.18 -9.29
C GLY A 299 -25.14 0.11 -10.58
N PRO A 300 -25.57 -0.96 -11.29
CA PRO A 300 -26.18 -0.85 -12.63
C PRO A 300 -27.44 0.00 -12.70
N ASP A 301 -28.25 -0.03 -11.64
CA ASP A 301 -29.49 0.74 -11.54
C ASP A 301 -29.26 2.19 -11.08
N GLY A 302 -28.03 2.50 -10.64
CA GLY A 302 -27.58 3.83 -10.24
C GLY A 302 -26.73 4.48 -11.33
N ARG A 303 -25.54 4.96 -10.94
CA ARG A 303 -24.58 5.59 -11.87
C ARG A 303 -23.81 4.58 -12.73
N ASP A 304 -23.88 3.29 -12.39
CA ASP A 304 -23.17 2.19 -13.05
C ASP A 304 -21.65 2.44 -13.15
N TRP A 305 -21.06 2.80 -12.00
CA TRP A 305 -19.63 3.09 -11.83
C TRP A 305 -18.79 1.82 -11.68
N LEU A 306 -19.42 0.66 -11.44
CA LEU A 306 -18.76 -0.64 -11.36
C LEU A 306 -18.30 -1.18 -12.72
N ARG A 307 -18.60 -0.47 -13.82
CA ARG A 307 -18.18 -0.83 -15.16
C ARG A 307 -16.67 -0.74 -15.35
N GLU A 308 -16.17 -1.66 -16.18
CA GLU A 308 -14.78 -1.71 -16.61
C GLU A 308 -14.30 -0.39 -17.21
N GLU A 309 -15.14 0.29 -17.99
CA GLU A 309 -14.82 1.57 -18.64
C GLU A 309 -14.59 2.71 -17.65
N VAL A 310 -15.11 2.59 -16.42
CA VAL A 310 -14.94 3.58 -15.35
C VAL A 310 -13.70 3.24 -14.51
N LEU A 311 -13.48 1.96 -14.21
CA LEU A 311 -12.43 1.50 -13.30
C LEU A 311 -11.06 1.30 -13.98
N PHE A 312 -11.02 0.88 -15.24
CA PHE A 312 -9.74 0.62 -15.93
C PHE A 312 -8.90 1.87 -16.19
N PRO A 313 -9.46 3.03 -16.56
CA PRO A 313 -8.69 4.26 -16.64
C PRO A 313 -7.92 4.59 -15.36
N PHE A 314 -8.56 4.39 -14.21
CA PHE A 314 -7.93 4.55 -12.89
C PHE A 314 -6.74 3.60 -12.71
N LEU A 315 -6.95 2.30 -12.90
CA LEU A 315 -5.87 1.31 -12.76
C LEU A 315 -4.71 1.56 -13.72
N LEU A 316 -5.02 1.96 -14.94
CA LEU A 316 -4.03 2.27 -15.96
C LEU A 316 -3.24 3.54 -15.60
N PHE A 317 -3.89 4.52 -14.98
CA PHE A 317 -3.25 5.75 -14.53
C PHE A 317 -2.31 5.53 -13.36
N GLY A 318 -2.72 4.72 -12.38
CA GLY A 318 -1.89 4.33 -11.23
C GLY A 318 -0.70 3.46 -11.63
N ASN A 319 -0.74 2.78 -12.77
CA ASN A 319 0.36 1.91 -13.19
C ASN A 319 1.62 2.68 -13.62
N LYS A 320 2.81 2.22 -13.24
CA LYS A 320 4.11 2.74 -13.72
C LYS A 320 4.35 2.29 -15.17
N SER A 321 3.57 2.83 -16.11
CA SER A 321 3.57 2.48 -17.53
C SER A 321 4.92 2.73 -18.25
N PRO A 322 5.26 1.97 -19.32
CA PRO A 322 6.49 2.06 -20.11
C PRO A 322 6.57 3.28 -21.03
N VAL A 323 6.12 4.47 -20.60
CA VAL A 323 6.60 5.71 -21.21
C VAL A 323 8.08 5.84 -20.80
N LYS A 324 8.94 5.10 -21.52
CA LYS A 324 10.36 4.83 -21.30
C LYS A 324 11.26 6.07 -21.34
N ARG A 325 10.70 7.27 -21.16
CA ARG A 325 11.38 8.56 -21.11
C ARG A 325 10.99 9.42 -19.91
N LEU A 326 10.00 8.98 -19.15
CA LEU A 326 9.40 9.78 -18.10
C LEU A 326 10.08 9.46 -16.74
N TRP A 327 10.20 8.18 -16.38
CA TRP A 327 10.86 7.77 -15.12
C TRP A 327 12.39 7.56 -15.16
N ASP A 328 13.03 7.55 -16.34
CA ASP A 328 14.42 7.11 -16.50
C ASP A 328 15.48 8.20 -16.23
N ALA A 329 15.07 9.42 -15.87
CA ALA A 329 16.01 10.44 -15.43
C ALA A 329 16.11 10.38 -13.90
N PRO A 330 17.11 9.68 -13.32
CA PRO A 330 17.33 9.76 -11.89
C PRO A 330 17.54 11.25 -11.55
N PRO A 331 16.81 11.80 -10.56
CA PRO A 331 17.07 13.16 -10.14
C PRO A 331 18.56 13.24 -9.75
N LYS A 332 19.25 14.26 -10.25
CA LYS A 332 20.64 14.53 -9.88
C LYS A 332 20.71 14.58 -8.35
N LYS A 333 21.30 13.54 -7.74
CA LYS A 333 21.64 13.42 -6.31
C LYS A 333 20.69 14.18 -5.36
N VAL A 334 19.43 13.77 -5.31
CA VAL A 334 18.58 14.13 -4.16
C VAL A 334 18.95 13.18 -3.02
N LYS A 335 19.53 13.71 -1.95
CA LYS A 335 19.72 12.93 -0.72
C LYS A 335 18.37 12.76 -0.05
N PHE A 336 17.69 11.65 -0.32
CA PHE A 336 16.53 11.27 0.46
C PHE A 336 17.00 10.90 1.87
N VAL A 337 16.55 11.66 2.87
CA VAL A 337 16.69 11.27 4.27
C VAL A 337 15.77 10.07 4.47
N GLN A 338 16.35 8.95 4.93
CA GLN A 338 15.72 7.70 5.37
C GLN A 338 14.18 7.77 5.44
N LEU A 339 13.53 7.40 4.34
CA LEU A 339 12.07 7.49 4.19
C LEU A 339 11.40 6.25 4.80
N PRO A 340 10.26 6.38 5.51
CA PRO A 340 9.48 5.24 5.96
C PRO A 340 9.01 4.37 4.78
N SER A 341 8.93 3.05 4.98
CA SER A 341 8.52 2.09 3.96
C SER A 341 7.06 1.64 4.14
N SER A 342 6.08 2.52 3.91
CA SER A 342 4.62 2.23 3.86
C SER A 342 3.81 3.53 3.72
N SER A 343 2.48 3.46 3.87
CA SER A 343 1.57 4.61 4.03
C SER A 343 2.04 5.67 5.05
N GLN A 344 2.94 5.32 5.97
CA GLN A 344 3.61 6.28 6.86
C GLN A 344 4.23 7.46 6.10
N SER A 345 4.72 7.24 4.88
CA SER A 345 5.32 8.31 4.09
C SER A 345 4.37 9.44 3.75
N TYR A 346 3.06 9.15 3.66
CA TYR A 346 2.05 10.16 3.39
C TYR A 346 2.03 11.26 4.45
N PHE A 347 2.37 10.90 5.69
CA PHE A 347 2.28 11.77 6.85
C PHE A 347 3.57 12.55 7.13
N GLN A 348 4.62 12.39 6.31
CA GLN A 348 5.85 13.14 6.49
C GLN A 348 5.64 14.62 6.15
N ARG A 349 5.79 15.51 7.13
CA ARG A 349 5.73 16.96 6.89
C ARG A 349 6.91 17.45 6.07
N VAL A 350 6.62 18.28 5.08
CA VAL A 350 7.56 19.09 4.31
C VAL A 350 7.99 20.26 5.20
N ARG A 351 9.30 20.38 5.46
CA ARG A 351 9.82 21.45 6.34
C ARG A 351 9.56 22.86 5.83
N GLU A 352 9.46 23.04 4.51
CA GLU A 352 9.33 24.37 3.87
C GLU A 352 7.88 24.80 3.67
N SER A 353 6.96 23.88 3.32
CA SER A 353 5.53 24.21 3.18
C SER A 353 4.70 23.98 4.44
N GLY A 354 5.19 23.17 5.38
CA GLY A 354 4.45 22.74 6.57
C GLY A 354 3.38 21.65 6.32
N LEU A 355 3.10 21.33 5.05
CA LEU A 355 2.14 20.31 4.63
C LEU A 355 2.77 18.92 4.65
N THR A 356 1.96 17.89 4.71
CA THR A 356 2.31 16.48 4.49
C THR A 356 2.23 16.11 3.00
N ALA A 357 2.76 14.95 2.63
CA ALA A 357 2.63 14.48 1.26
C ALA A 357 1.14 14.29 0.89
N ILE A 358 0.32 13.70 1.76
CA ILE A 358 -1.12 13.53 1.47
C ILE A 358 -1.87 14.85 1.36
N GLU A 359 -1.56 15.84 2.20
CA GLU A 359 -2.13 17.19 2.06
C GLU A 359 -1.77 17.81 0.71
N ALA A 360 -0.51 17.68 0.29
CA ALA A 360 -0.09 18.14 -1.03
C ALA A 360 -0.87 17.44 -2.16
N HIS A 361 -1.10 16.13 -2.05
CA HIS A 361 -1.87 15.37 -3.03
C HIS A 361 -3.33 15.83 -3.07
N MET A 362 -3.95 16.09 -1.91
CA MET A 362 -5.32 16.61 -1.83
C MET A 362 -5.44 18.02 -2.44
N GLU A 363 -4.49 18.91 -2.15
CA GLU A 363 -4.44 20.26 -2.75
C GLU A 363 -4.29 20.21 -4.27
N TYR A 364 -3.41 19.34 -4.77
CA TYR A 364 -3.24 19.16 -6.21
C TYR A 364 -4.50 18.56 -6.86
N ALA A 365 -5.08 17.51 -6.27
CA ALA A 365 -6.27 16.86 -6.83
C ALA A 365 -7.49 17.80 -6.86
N THR A 366 -7.61 18.69 -5.88
CA THR A 366 -8.76 19.61 -5.76
C THR A 366 -8.56 20.90 -6.55
N ASN A 367 -7.37 21.50 -6.46
CA ASN A 367 -7.12 22.87 -6.92
C ASN A 367 -6.06 22.96 -8.04
N GLY A 368 -5.44 21.85 -8.43
CA GLY A 368 -4.31 21.83 -9.38
C GLY A 368 -3.05 22.51 -8.84
N THR A 369 -2.99 22.77 -7.53
CA THR A 369 -1.86 23.49 -6.93
C THR A 369 -0.66 22.57 -6.83
N VAL A 370 0.44 22.93 -7.50
CA VAL A 370 1.73 22.26 -7.39
C VAL A 370 2.56 22.97 -6.31
N LEU A 371 2.95 22.25 -5.27
CA LEU A 371 3.85 22.78 -4.26
C LEU A 371 5.29 22.87 -4.79
N ASP A 372 6.01 23.90 -4.31
CA ASP A 372 7.36 24.26 -4.78
C ASP A 372 8.43 23.19 -4.50
N GLU A 373 9.59 23.37 -5.15
CA GLU A 373 10.71 22.43 -5.22
C GLU A 373 11.22 21.96 -3.84
N GLY A 374 10.98 20.69 -3.47
CA GLY A 374 11.65 20.12 -2.29
C GLY A 374 10.95 18.95 -1.61
N LEU A 375 9.65 18.76 -1.84
CA LEU A 375 8.90 17.66 -1.23
C LEU A 375 9.27 16.31 -1.86
N PRO A 376 9.92 15.37 -1.13
CA PRO A 376 10.12 14.03 -1.63
C PRO A 376 8.81 13.25 -1.57
N ILE A 377 8.32 12.76 -2.71
CA ILE A 377 7.29 11.72 -2.72
C ILE A 377 7.99 10.40 -2.45
N ALA A 378 7.69 9.80 -1.32
CA ALA A 378 8.53 8.75 -0.75
C ALA A 378 8.48 7.44 -1.54
N PHE A 379 7.29 7.04 -2.00
CA PHE A 379 7.11 5.81 -2.78
C PHE A 379 7.80 5.91 -4.14
N GLU A 380 7.73 7.07 -4.78
CA GLU A 380 8.36 7.31 -6.09
C GLU A 380 9.80 7.80 -6.02
N LYS A 381 10.30 8.14 -4.83
CA LYS A 381 11.64 8.70 -4.58
C LYS A 381 11.96 9.83 -5.56
N MET A 382 11.02 10.77 -5.72
CA MET A 382 11.17 11.92 -6.60
C MET A 382 10.62 13.21 -5.98
N PRO A 383 11.10 14.39 -6.39
CA PRO A 383 10.50 15.65 -5.99
C PRO A 383 9.05 15.80 -6.50
N TYR A 384 8.20 16.46 -5.72
CA TYR A 384 6.78 16.64 -6.01
C TYR A 384 6.50 17.29 -7.37
N PHE A 385 7.23 18.35 -7.75
CA PHE A 385 7.04 19.00 -9.04
C PHE A 385 7.26 18.05 -10.23
N ARG A 386 8.19 17.09 -10.12
CA ARG A 386 8.41 16.07 -11.16
C ARG A 386 7.24 15.11 -11.24
N PHE A 387 6.70 14.71 -10.09
CA PHE A 387 5.51 13.89 -10.05
C PHE A 387 4.30 14.60 -10.64
N ALA A 388 4.08 15.88 -10.33
CA ALA A 388 3.01 16.66 -10.94
C ALA A 388 3.16 16.76 -12.47
N GLU A 389 4.37 17.04 -12.97
CA GLU A 389 4.68 17.04 -14.42
C GLU A 389 4.37 15.67 -15.07
N GLU A 390 4.70 14.57 -14.40
CA GLU A 390 4.38 13.20 -14.83
C GLU A 390 2.86 12.95 -14.91
N LEU A 391 2.12 13.37 -13.88
CA LEU A 391 0.67 13.24 -13.83
C LEU A 391 -0.01 14.02 -14.97
N GLU A 392 0.41 15.27 -15.21
CA GLU A 392 -0.12 16.09 -16.31
C GLU A 392 0.10 15.43 -17.68
N ASN A 393 1.30 14.89 -17.91
CA ASN A 393 1.62 14.17 -19.14
C ASN A 393 0.73 12.92 -19.32
N ARG A 394 0.47 12.18 -18.24
CA ARG A 394 -0.44 11.02 -18.25
C ARG A 394 -1.89 11.44 -18.54
N ILE A 395 -2.38 12.48 -17.87
CA ILE A 395 -3.72 13.04 -18.09
C ILE A 395 -3.88 13.43 -19.56
N ALA A 396 -2.94 14.18 -20.13
CA ALA A 396 -2.97 14.59 -21.53
C ALA A 396 -2.97 13.38 -22.48
N PHE A 397 -2.14 12.37 -22.20
CA PHE A 397 -2.06 11.15 -22.99
C PHE A 397 -3.37 10.36 -23.04
N PHE A 398 -4.05 10.20 -21.90
CA PHE A 398 -5.32 9.47 -21.81
C PHE A 398 -6.49 10.30 -22.32
N THR A 399 -6.50 11.61 -22.08
CA THR A 399 -7.51 12.54 -22.61
C THR A 399 -7.51 12.52 -24.14
N ALA A 400 -6.34 12.59 -24.77
CA ALA A 400 -6.20 12.51 -26.23
C ALA A 400 -6.71 11.19 -26.85
N ARG A 401 -6.97 10.17 -26.03
CA ARG A 401 -7.48 8.85 -26.45
C ARG A 401 -8.91 8.58 -25.99
N GLY A 402 -9.57 9.57 -25.39
CA GLY A 402 -10.91 9.41 -24.81
C GLY A 402 -10.96 8.44 -23.63
N LEU A 403 -9.82 8.18 -22.98
CA LEU A 403 -9.71 7.28 -21.84
C LEU A 403 -9.74 8.02 -20.50
N PHE A 404 -9.54 9.34 -20.51
CA PHE A 404 -9.78 10.17 -19.34
C PHE A 404 -11.17 10.81 -19.48
N PRO A 405 -12.03 10.76 -18.44
CA PRO A 405 -13.34 11.40 -18.49
C PRO A 405 -13.19 12.89 -18.82
N SER A 406 -14.02 13.40 -19.74
CA SER A 406 -14.03 14.83 -20.06
C SER A 406 -14.43 15.65 -18.82
N SER A 407 -14.11 16.94 -18.81
CA SER A 407 -14.58 17.85 -17.76
C SER A 407 -16.11 17.84 -17.62
N GLU A 408 -16.84 17.69 -18.73
CA GLU A 408 -18.30 17.56 -18.75
C GLU A 408 -18.77 16.23 -18.16
N MET A 409 -18.08 15.13 -18.45
CA MET A 409 -18.37 13.83 -17.81
C MET A 409 -18.10 13.90 -16.31
N ARG A 410 -16.97 14.48 -15.88
CA ARG A 410 -16.69 14.69 -14.45
C ARG A 410 -17.70 15.60 -13.78
N ALA A 411 -18.14 16.67 -14.45
CA ALA A 411 -19.18 17.56 -13.92
C ALA A 411 -20.54 16.85 -13.77
N SER A 412 -20.85 15.88 -14.65
CA SER A 412 -22.06 15.04 -14.54
C SER A 412 -21.98 13.98 -13.43
N TRP A 413 -20.80 13.81 -12.83
CA TRP A 413 -20.58 12.90 -11.71
C TRP A 413 -20.87 13.54 -10.35
N PHE A 414 -21.10 14.85 -10.31
CA PHE A 414 -21.54 15.59 -9.12
C PHE A 414 -22.80 16.38 -9.46
#